data_AF-A0A6A5S2R9-F1
#
_entry.id   AF-A0A6A5S2R9-F1
#
_cell.length_a   1.000
_cell.length_b   1.000
_cell.length_c   1.000
_cell.angle_alpha   90.00
_cell.angle_beta   90.00
_cell.angle_gamma   90.00
#
_symmetry.space_group_name_H-M   'P 1'
#
loop_
_entity.id
_entity.type
_entity.pdbx_description
1 polymer ?
#
loop_
_entity_poly.entity_id
_entity_poly.type
_entity_poly.pdbx_seq_one_letter_code
_entity_poly.pdbx_strand_id
1 'polypeptide(L)'
;MASRQLPPPIGSGIQIQHNITGSYKCDTTGCTAAPFQTQYLLNSHMNVHSQTRPHFCPVKGCPRSEGGKGFKRKNEMIRHGLVHQSPGYVCPFCPDREHKYPRPDNLQRHVRVHHVDKDKDDPQLRDVLAQRPEGGSRGRRRRVSHTAPSSLYIL
;
A
#
# COMPACT_ATOMS: atom_id res chain seq x y z
N MET A 1 -1.30 36.46 -52.97
CA MET A 1 -0.81 36.14 -51.62
C MET A 1 -1.72 35.06 -51.05
N ALA A 2 -1.31 33.79 -51.13
CA ALA A 2 -2.13 32.65 -50.71
C ALA A 2 -1.59 32.10 -49.38
N SER A 3 -2.28 32.42 -48.29
CA SER A 3 -1.93 31.95 -46.94
C SER A 3 -2.30 30.48 -46.81
N ARG A 4 -1.29 29.62 -46.67
CA ARG A 4 -1.46 28.18 -46.43
C ARG A 4 -1.87 27.96 -44.97
N GLN A 5 -3.06 27.42 -44.74
CA GLN A 5 -3.49 26.92 -43.43
C GLN A 5 -2.80 25.58 -43.13
N LEU A 6 -2.30 25.44 -41.90
CA LEU A 6 -1.72 24.20 -41.41
C LEU A 6 -2.83 23.21 -41.02
N PRO A 7 -2.67 21.89 -41.26
CA PRO A 7 -3.59 20.88 -40.76
C PRO A 7 -3.52 20.76 -39.22
N PRO A 8 -4.63 20.38 -38.55
CA PRO A 8 -4.66 20.22 -37.10
C PRO A 8 -3.74 19.07 -36.64
N PRO A 9 -3.19 19.12 -35.41
CA PRO A 9 -2.34 18.06 -34.89
C PRO A 9 -3.13 16.76 -34.72
N ILE A 10 -2.63 15.68 -35.31
CA ILE A 10 -3.11 14.32 -35.13
C ILE A 10 -2.93 13.96 -33.66
N GLY A 11 -4.03 13.90 -32.91
CA GLY A 11 -4.03 13.44 -31.53
C GLY A 11 -3.47 12.03 -31.44
N SER A 12 -2.34 11.88 -30.76
CA SER A 12 -1.71 10.61 -30.42
C SER A 12 -2.53 9.90 -29.35
N GLY A 13 -3.70 9.39 -29.76
CA GLY A 13 -4.44 8.39 -29.01
C GLY A 13 -3.68 7.07 -29.07
N ILE A 14 -2.82 6.81 -28.08
CA ILE A 14 -2.38 5.45 -27.79
C ILE A 14 -3.60 4.71 -27.25
N GLN A 15 -4.40 4.15 -28.16
CA GLN A 15 -5.35 3.10 -27.79
C GLN A 15 -4.53 1.85 -27.52
N ILE A 16 -4.18 1.64 -26.25
CA ILE A 16 -3.72 0.34 -25.81
C ILE A 16 -4.93 -0.58 -25.97
N GLN A 17 -4.98 -1.31 -27.08
CA GLN A 17 -5.92 -2.41 -27.27
C GLN A 17 -5.55 -3.50 -26.27
N HIS A 18 -6.18 -3.47 -25.10
CA HIS A 18 -6.07 -4.52 -24.11
C HIS A 18 -6.85 -5.71 -24.67
N ASN A 19 -6.10 -6.63 -25.27
CA ASN A 19 -6.58 -7.91 -25.76
C ASN A 19 -7.42 -8.59 -24.65
N ILE A 20 -8.67 -8.94 -24.98
CA ILE A 20 -9.68 -9.44 -24.06
C ILE A 20 -9.29 -10.86 -23.63
N THR A 21 -8.44 -10.94 -22.62
CA THR A 21 -8.38 -12.10 -21.74
C THR A 21 -9.47 -11.89 -20.70
N GLY A 22 -10.40 -12.86 -20.60
CA GLY A 22 -11.68 -12.72 -19.91
C GLY A 22 -11.59 -11.99 -18.56
N SER A 23 -12.48 -11.02 -18.37
CA SER A 23 -12.56 -10.25 -17.14
C SER A 23 -13.10 -11.10 -15.99
N TYR A 24 -12.50 -11.00 -14.81
CA TYR A 24 -12.88 -11.75 -13.61
C TYR A 24 -13.92 -10.96 -12.81
N LYS A 25 -15.11 -11.52 -12.58
CA LYS A 25 -16.18 -10.83 -11.84
C LYS A 25 -16.36 -11.40 -10.44
N CYS A 26 -16.76 -10.55 -9.50
CA CYS A 26 -17.23 -11.01 -8.20
C CYS A 26 -18.66 -11.55 -8.33
N ASP A 27 -18.91 -12.72 -7.76
CA ASP A 27 -20.20 -13.41 -7.74
C ASP A 27 -20.96 -13.24 -6.42
N THR A 28 -20.41 -12.49 -5.47
CA THR A 28 -21.07 -12.24 -4.17
C THR A 28 -22.32 -11.39 -4.36
N THR A 29 -23.44 -11.85 -3.80
CA THR A 29 -24.75 -11.20 -3.88
C THR A 29 -24.68 -9.73 -3.44
N GLY A 30 -25.11 -8.82 -4.31
CA GLY A 30 -25.10 -7.37 -4.04
C GLY A 30 -23.74 -6.68 -4.21
N CYS A 31 -22.70 -7.39 -4.66
CA CYS A 31 -21.42 -6.76 -4.98
C CYS A 31 -21.48 -6.05 -6.35
N THR A 32 -21.18 -4.75 -6.36
CA THR A 32 -21.17 -3.90 -7.56
C THR A 32 -19.75 -3.61 -8.08
N ALA A 33 -18.77 -4.40 -7.66
CA ALA A 33 -17.38 -4.21 -8.07
C ALA A 33 -17.22 -4.41 -9.59
N ALA A 34 -16.50 -3.49 -10.24
CA ALA A 34 -16.16 -3.62 -11.65
C ALA A 34 -15.32 -4.89 -11.91
N PRO A 35 -15.39 -5.47 -13.12
CA PRO A 35 -14.60 -6.65 -13.46
C PRO A 35 -13.10 -6.42 -13.30
N PHE A 36 -12.43 -7.40 -12.71
CA PHE A 36 -10.99 -7.38 -12.47
C PHE A 36 -10.23 -7.90 -13.68
N GLN A 37 -9.07 -7.29 -13.95
CA GLN A 37 -8.21 -7.67 -15.07
C GLN A 37 -7.45 -8.98 -14.83
N THR A 38 -7.38 -9.45 -13.59
CA THR A 38 -6.65 -10.69 -13.24
C THR A 38 -7.37 -11.45 -12.12
N GLN A 39 -7.23 -12.78 -12.12
CA GLN A 39 -7.72 -13.64 -11.03
C GLN A 39 -7.13 -13.22 -9.67
N TYR A 40 -5.87 -12.78 -9.63
CA TYR A 40 -5.23 -12.31 -8.41
C TYR A 40 -5.99 -11.14 -7.76
N LEU A 41 -6.43 -10.18 -8.57
CA LEU A 41 -7.20 -9.04 -8.09
C LEU A 41 -8.58 -9.46 -7.57
N LEU A 42 -9.26 -10.38 -8.27
CA LEU A 42 -10.52 -10.97 -7.78
C LEU A 42 -10.33 -11.69 -6.44
N ASN A 43 -9.33 -12.57 -6.33
CA ASN A 43 -9.02 -13.29 -5.09
C ASN A 43 -8.71 -12.32 -3.92
N SER A 44 -7.97 -11.24 -4.21
CA SER A 44 -7.69 -10.19 -3.23
C SER A 44 -8.96 -9.43 -2.81
N HIS A 45 -9.88 -9.20 -3.76
CA HIS A 45 -11.18 -8.57 -3.52
C HIS A 45 -12.08 -9.43 -2.64
N MET A 46 -12.09 -10.76 -2.78
CA MET A 46 -12.93 -11.66 -1.96
C MET A 46 -12.72 -11.50 -0.45
N ASN A 47 -11.57 -10.96 -0.01
CA ASN A 47 -11.35 -10.57 1.39
C ASN A 47 -12.33 -9.50 1.90
N VAL A 48 -12.94 -8.70 1.03
CA VAL A 48 -13.99 -7.74 1.40
C VAL A 48 -15.20 -8.47 1.97
N HIS A 49 -15.58 -9.58 1.34
CA HIS A 49 -16.72 -10.42 1.76
C HIS A 49 -16.37 -11.36 2.91
N SER A 50 -15.10 -11.74 3.06
CA SER A 50 -14.67 -12.51 4.22
C SER A 50 -14.79 -11.70 5.51
N GLN A 51 -15.34 -12.32 6.55
CA GLN A 51 -15.34 -11.78 7.92
C GLN A 51 -14.19 -12.34 8.76
N THR A 52 -13.45 -13.33 8.26
CA THR A 52 -12.35 -13.97 9.00
C THR A 52 -11.14 -13.04 9.10
N ARG A 53 -10.47 -13.10 10.25
CA ARG A 53 -9.31 -12.25 10.56
C ARG A 53 -8.17 -13.08 11.15
N PRO A 54 -7.55 -13.96 10.34
CA PRO A 54 -6.62 -14.98 10.83
C PRO A 54 -5.25 -14.41 11.26
N HIS A 55 -5.01 -13.11 11.08
CA HIS A 55 -3.73 -12.49 11.39
C HIS A 55 -3.86 -11.57 12.59
N PHE A 56 -2.97 -11.72 13.56
CA PHE A 56 -3.02 -10.99 14.82
C PHE A 56 -1.71 -10.26 15.11
N CYS A 57 -1.80 -9.14 15.83
CA CYS A 57 -0.63 -8.41 16.29
C CYS A 57 0.12 -9.22 17.36
N PRO A 58 1.46 -9.38 17.28
CA PRO A 58 2.22 -10.12 18.28
C PRO A 58 2.43 -9.35 19.60
N VAL A 59 2.10 -8.04 19.63
CA VAL A 59 2.27 -7.21 20.83
C VAL A 59 1.17 -7.54 21.85
N LYS A 60 1.59 -7.98 23.04
CA LYS A 60 0.67 -8.30 24.15
C LYS A 60 -0.11 -7.06 24.59
N GLY A 61 -1.40 -7.24 24.89
CA GLY A 61 -2.30 -6.15 25.27
C GLY A 61 -2.74 -5.24 24.11
N CYS A 62 -2.25 -5.46 22.89
CA CYS A 62 -2.78 -4.74 21.72
C CYS A 62 -4.23 -5.16 21.46
N PRO A 63 -5.19 -4.25 21.23
CA PRO A 63 -6.58 -4.60 20.89
C PRO A 63 -6.73 -5.43 19.60
N ARG A 64 -5.64 -5.64 18.87
CA ARG A 64 -5.57 -6.41 17.62
C ARG A 64 -4.69 -7.66 17.76
N SER A 65 -4.23 -7.99 18.97
CA SER A 65 -3.59 -9.27 19.26
C SER A 65 -4.59 -10.42 19.23
N GLU A 66 -4.11 -11.63 19.48
CA GLU A 66 -4.95 -12.81 19.66
C GLU A 66 -6.03 -12.54 20.73
N GLY A 67 -7.26 -12.99 20.48
CA GLY A 67 -8.46 -12.64 21.26
C GLY A 67 -9.05 -11.27 20.95
N GLY A 68 -8.38 -10.44 20.14
CA GLY A 68 -8.83 -9.11 19.73
C GLY A 68 -9.37 -9.05 18.30
N LYS A 69 -9.37 -7.85 17.71
CA LYS A 69 -9.98 -7.60 16.39
C LYS A 69 -9.23 -8.23 15.21
N GLY A 70 -7.93 -8.51 15.31
CA GLY A 70 -7.12 -9.04 14.20
C GLY A 70 -7.18 -8.27 12.87
N PHE A 71 -6.70 -8.92 11.80
CA PHE A 71 -6.59 -8.41 10.44
C PHE A 71 -7.03 -9.43 9.40
N LYS A 72 -7.64 -8.95 8.32
CA LYS A 72 -8.05 -9.82 7.19
C LYS A 72 -6.84 -10.26 6.36
N ARG A 73 -5.79 -9.42 6.28
CA ARG A 73 -4.59 -9.70 5.47
C ARG A 73 -3.30 -9.59 6.28
N LYS A 74 -2.34 -10.48 6.02
CA LYS A 74 -1.01 -10.47 6.66
C LYS A 74 -0.29 -9.14 6.52
N ASN A 75 -0.35 -8.52 5.35
CA ASN A 75 0.29 -7.23 5.09
C ASN A 75 -0.33 -6.07 5.89
N GLU A 76 -1.61 -6.17 6.30
CA GLU A 76 -2.23 -5.19 7.19
C GLU A 76 -1.66 -5.30 8.61
N MET A 77 -1.52 -6.52 9.12
CA MET A 77 -0.89 -6.79 10.42
C MET A 77 0.56 -6.29 10.45
N ILE A 78 1.36 -6.60 9.43
CA ILE A 78 2.78 -6.16 9.35
C ILE A 78 2.91 -4.63 9.32
N ARG A 79 2.01 -3.94 8.61
CA ARG A 79 1.97 -2.46 8.60
C ARG A 79 1.49 -1.89 9.93
N HIS A 80 0.53 -2.53 10.59
CA HIS A 80 0.07 -2.12 11.91
C HIS A 80 1.17 -2.19 12.96
N GLY A 81 2.11 -3.13 12.85
CA GLY A 81 3.28 -3.19 13.74
C GLY A 81 4.05 -1.87 13.86
N LEU A 82 3.98 -1.00 12.84
CA LEU A 82 4.57 0.34 12.88
C LEU A 82 3.94 1.24 13.95
N VAL A 83 2.69 1.00 14.37
CA VAL A 83 2.06 1.73 15.49
C VAL A 83 2.82 1.52 16.80
N HIS A 84 3.52 0.40 16.95
CA HIS A 84 4.28 0.07 18.15
C HIS A 84 5.76 0.44 18.07
N GLN A 85 6.30 0.61 16.86
CA GLN A 85 7.75 0.71 16.62
C GLN A 85 8.17 2.04 15.98
N SER A 86 7.25 2.70 15.27
CA SER A 86 7.57 3.92 14.54
C SER A 86 7.62 5.10 15.52
N PRO A 87 8.69 5.90 15.53
CA PRO A 87 8.67 7.20 16.22
C PRO A 87 7.67 8.18 15.57
N GLY A 88 7.13 7.84 14.39
CA GLY A 88 6.09 8.56 13.69
C GLY A 88 6.60 9.75 12.90
N TYR A 89 5.75 10.25 12.01
CA TYR A 89 5.94 11.47 11.24
C TYR A 89 5.09 12.57 11.86
N VAL A 90 5.61 13.79 11.93
CA VAL A 90 4.91 14.94 12.49
C VAL A 90 4.57 15.91 11.36
N CYS A 91 3.33 16.38 11.30
CA CYS A 91 2.94 17.37 10.29
C CYS A 91 3.68 18.70 10.50
N PRO A 92 4.41 19.24 9.51
CA PRO A 92 5.14 20.49 9.66
C PRO A 92 4.22 21.72 9.68
N PHE A 93 2.97 21.57 9.23
CA PHE A 93 2.01 22.66 9.06
C PHE A 93 1.02 22.80 10.23
N CYS A 94 0.94 21.79 11.11
CA CYS A 94 0.10 21.89 12.30
C CYS A 94 0.75 22.80 13.35
N PRO A 95 -0.01 23.66 14.04
CA PRO A 95 0.53 24.55 15.07
C PRO A 95 1.08 23.81 16.30
N ASP A 96 0.39 22.75 16.71
CA ASP A 96 0.65 21.96 17.92
C ASP A 96 1.75 20.90 17.71
N ARG A 97 1.85 20.34 16.49
CA ARG A 97 2.85 19.30 16.11
C ARG A 97 2.84 18.07 17.04
N GLU A 98 1.80 17.87 17.83
CA GLU A 98 1.68 16.78 18.80
C GLU A 98 1.32 15.45 18.13
N HIS A 99 0.59 15.53 17.02
CA HIS A 99 0.08 14.36 16.31
C HIS A 99 1.18 13.66 15.51
N LYS A 100 1.53 12.45 15.95
CA LYS A 100 2.48 11.55 15.28
C LYS A 100 1.75 10.52 14.43
N TYR A 101 2.06 10.50 13.14
CA TYR A 101 1.54 9.54 12.18
C TYR A 101 2.50 8.36 12.06
N PRO A 102 2.13 7.12 12.41
CA PRO A 102 3.06 5.99 12.33
C PRO A 102 3.57 5.65 10.92
N ARG A 103 2.93 6.21 9.88
CA ARG A 103 3.17 5.90 8.47
C ARG A 103 3.13 7.16 7.59
N PRO A 104 3.92 7.21 6.50
CA PRO A 104 4.01 8.40 5.65
C PRO A 104 2.71 8.69 4.89
N ASP A 105 2.01 7.66 4.40
CA ASP A 105 0.73 7.83 3.69
C ASP A 105 -0.40 8.33 4.60
N ASN A 106 -0.32 8.07 5.91
CA ASN A 106 -1.26 8.64 6.87
C ASN A 106 -1.02 10.15 7.01
N LEU A 107 0.25 10.58 7.13
CA LEU A 107 0.59 12.01 7.19
C LEU A 107 0.19 12.72 5.89
N GLN A 108 0.55 12.15 4.73
CA GLN A 108 0.18 12.73 3.42
C GLN A 108 -1.34 12.89 3.26
N ARG A 109 -2.13 11.92 3.74
CA ARG A 109 -3.59 12.05 3.76
C ARG A 109 -4.04 13.19 4.66
N HIS A 110 -3.49 13.29 5.87
CA HIS A 110 -3.81 14.37 6.78
C HIS A 110 -3.53 15.74 6.14
N VAL A 111 -2.35 15.94 5.54
CA VAL A 111 -1.99 17.19 4.85
C VAL A 111 -3.00 17.49 3.73
N ARG A 112 -3.31 16.50 2.88
CA ARG A 112 -4.29 16.69 1.80
C ARG A 112 -5.66 17.17 2.29
N VAL A 113 -6.09 16.73 3.47
CA VAL A 113 -7.44 17.02 4.00
C VAL A 113 -7.46 18.30 4.83
N HIS A 114 -6.40 18.59 5.60
CA HIS A 114 -6.37 19.69 6.56
C HIS A 114 -5.51 20.88 6.15
N HIS A 115 -4.63 20.71 5.16
CA HIS A 115 -3.73 21.72 4.62
C HIS A 115 -3.88 21.76 3.10
N VAL A 116 -5.07 22.13 2.64
CA VAL A 116 -5.47 22.08 1.21
C VAL A 116 -4.65 23.00 0.31
N ASP A 117 -3.96 23.97 0.90
CA ASP A 117 -3.01 24.87 0.25
C ASP A 117 -1.61 24.27 0.08
N LYS A 118 -1.37 23.07 0.62
CA LYS A 118 -0.11 22.33 0.52
C LYS A 118 -0.29 21.10 -0.36
N ASP A 119 0.65 20.91 -1.27
CA ASP A 119 0.66 19.74 -2.14
C ASP A 119 1.72 18.71 -1.69
N LYS A 120 1.76 17.57 -2.39
CA LYS A 120 2.62 16.43 -2.06
C LYS A 120 4.12 16.71 -2.28
N ASP A 121 4.44 17.71 -3.09
CA ASP A 121 5.78 18.11 -3.50
C ASP A 121 6.30 19.30 -2.66
N ASP A 122 5.51 19.79 -1.69
CA ASP A 122 5.92 20.82 -0.75
C ASP A 122 7.25 20.45 -0.04
N PRO A 123 8.27 21.34 -0.04
CA PRO A 123 9.59 21.03 0.51
C PRO A 123 9.55 20.58 1.97
N GLN A 124 8.74 21.23 2.83
CA GLN A 124 8.67 20.89 4.26
C GLN A 124 8.06 19.51 4.46
N LEU A 125 7.03 19.17 3.66
CA LEU A 125 6.44 17.83 3.69
C LEU A 125 7.44 16.78 3.20
N ARG A 126 8.18 17.06 2.13
CA ARG A 126 9.19 16.14 1.59
C ARG A 126 10.30 15.89 2.60
N ASP A 127 10.76 16.90 3.31
CA ASP A 127 11.80 16.77 4.33
C ASP A 127 11.34 15.87 5.48
N VAL A 128 10.13 16.08 6.00
CA VAL A 128 9.56 15.21 7.03
C VAL A 128 9.42 13.77 6.53
N LEU A 129 8.98 13.56 5.29
CA LEU A 129 8.81 12.21 4.74
C LEU A 129 10.14 11.52 4.42
N ALA A 130 11.19 12.29 4.13
CA ALA A 130 12.54 11.80 3.90
C ALA A 130 13.25 11.39 5.19
N GLN A 131 12.86 11.96 6.34
CA GLN A 131 13.34 11.51 7.64
C GLN A 131 12.95 10.04 7.83
N ARG A 132 13.97 9.18 7.85
CA ARG A 132 13.77 7.77 8.19
C ARG A 132 13.45 7.71 9.68
N PRO A 133 12.28 7.17 10.08
CA PRO A 133 12.03 6.88 11.47
C PRO A 133 13.09 5.86 11.92
N GLU A 134 13.97 6.23 12.85
CA GLU A 134 14.94 5.31 13.44
C GLU A 134 14.17 4.15 14.10
N GLY A 135 14.12 2.99 13.43
CA GLY A 135 13.31 1.87 13.89
C GLY A 135 12.93 0.87 12.79
N GLY A 136 13.65 -0.25 12.75
CA GLY A 136 13.28 -1.44 11.99
C GLY A 136 14.04 -1.59 10.67
N SER A 137 15.21 -2.22 10.76
CA SER A 137 15.92 -2.85 9.64
C SER A 137 15.03 -3.89 8.97
N ARG A 138 14.11 -3.48 8.09
CA ARG A 138 13.68 -4.33 6.98
C ARG A 138 14.79 -4.32 5.95
N GLY A 139 15.91 -4.92 6.33
CA GLY A 139 16.87 -5.41 5.35
C GLY A 139 16.08 -6.24 4.35
N ARG A 140 16.17 -5.84 3.08
CA ARG A 140 15.75 -6.65 1.95
C ARG A 140 16.37 -8.04 2.18
N ARG A 141 15.58 -9.04 2.62
CA ARG A 141 16.07 -10.41 2.74
C ARG A 141 16.50 -10.81 1.33
N ARG A 142 17.80 -10.72 1.04
CA ARG A 142 18.39 -11.42 -0.11
C ARG A 142 18.06 -12.89 0.13
N ARG A 143 17.44 -13.52 -0.86
CA ARG A 143 17.22 -14.95 -0.89
C ARG A 143 18.61 -15.60 -0.92
N VAL A 144 19.14 -16.01 0.23
CA VAL A 144 20.31 -16.88 0.25
C VAL A 144 19.80 -18.26 -0.11
N SER A 145 20.16 -18.73 -1.30
CA SER A 145 19.97 -20.11 -1.72
C SER A 145 20.83 -21.01 -0.83
N HIS A 146 20.19 -21.68 0.12
CA HIS A 146 20.80 -22.79 0.83
C HIS A 146 20.89 -23.98 -0.13
N THR A 147 22.08 -24.28 -0.63
CA THR A 147 22.41 -25.61 -1.14
C THR A 147 22.56 -26.53 0.07
N ALA A 148 21.67 -27.52 0.21
CA ALA A 148 21.78 -28.54 1.25
C ALA A 148 23.00 -29.42 0.99
N PRO A 149 23.78 -29.82 2.02
CA PRO A 149 24.75 -30.89 1.86
C PRO A 149 24.02 -32.25 1.82
N SER A 150 24.30 -33.05 0.79
CA SER A 150 23.87 -34.44 0.70
C SER A 150 24.48 -35.24 1.86
N SER A 151 23.62 -35.80 2.70
CA SER A 151 23.98 -36.79 3.70
C SER A 151 24.29 -38.12 2.99
N LEU A 152 25.55 -38.54 2.98
CA LEU A 152 25.94 -39.90 2.60
C LEU A 152 25.57 -40.86 3.74
N TYR A 153 24.88 -41.94 3.37
CA TYR A 153 24.47 -43.02 4.25
C TYR A 153 25.68 -43.88 4.64
N ILE A 154 25.64 -44.35 5.88
CA ILE A 154 26.48 -45.37 6.50
C ILE A 154 26.24 -46.72 5.81
N LEU A 155 27.33 -47.44 5.48
CA LEU A 155 27.48 -48.89 5.67
C LEU A 155 28.88 -49.16 6.22
#